data_AF-A0A6M0BW74-F1
#
_entry.id   AF-A0A6M0BW74-F1
#
_cell.length_a   1.000
_cell.length_b   1.000
_cell.length_c   1.000
_cell.angle_alpha   90.00
_cell.angle_beta   90.00
_cell.angle_gamma   90.00
#
_symmetry.space_group_name_H-M   'P 1'
#
loop_
_entity.id
_entity.type
_entity.pdbx_description
1 polymer ?
#
loop_
_entity_poly.entity_id
_entity_poly.type
_entity_poly.pdbx_seq_one_letter_code
_entity_poly.pdbx_strand_id
1 'polypeptide(L)'
;MARESISTNTKRKLWSQCGGFCQNPSCNKYLFSDIGDESVSIANAAHIIGAGNTGPRSEHALADSIQKNGTSNLIMLCLDCHKMIDELEDKYSVEKISEWKE
;
A
#
# COMPACT_ATOMS: atom_id res chain seq x y z
N MET A 1 -4.78 20.41 2.69
CA MET A 1 -3.44 20.26 2.07
C MET A 1 -3.54 19.25 0.94
N ALA A 2 -3.01 19.56 -0.24
CA ALA A 2 -2.99 18.60 -1.35
C ALA A 2 -2.06 17.43 -0.97
N ARG A 3 -2.51 16.18 -1.17
CA ARG A 3 -1.66 15.00 -0.99
C ARG A 3 -0.52 15.08 -2.00
N GLU A 4 0.72 15.02 -1.52
CA GLU A 4 1.90 14.95 -2.37
C GLU A 4 1.87 13.66 -3.20
N SER A 5 2.14 13.77 -4.50
CA SER A 5 2.07 12.63 -5.40
C SER A 5 3.24 11.68 -5.21
N ILE A 6 2.99 10.38 -5.29
CA ILE A 6 4.04 9.36 -5.28
C ILE A 6 4.82 9.46 -6.60
N SER A 7 6.15 9.56 -6.51
CA SER A 7 7.03 9.67 -7.68
C SER A 7 6.89 8.49 -8.64
N THR A 8 7.13 8.71 -9.93
CA THR A 8 7.07 7.66 -10.96
C THR A 8 8.01 6.49 -10.66
N ASN A 9 9.25 6.76 -10.21
CA ASN A 9 10.20 5.69 -9.89
C ASN A 9 9.81 4.91 -8.63
N THR A 10 9.21 5.57 -7.62
CA THR A 10 8.64 4.86 -6.47
C THR A 10 7.53 3.91 -6.93
N LYS A 11 6.59 4.37 -7.78
CA LYS A 11 5.53 3.51 -8.32
C LYS A 11 6.08 2.32 -9.10
N ARG A 12 7.08 2.54 -9.96
CA ARG A 12 7.75 1.46 -10.72
C ARG A 12 8.39 0.42 -9.79
N LYS A 13 9.07 0.86 -8.73
CA LYS A 13 9.67 -0.04 -7.76
C LYS A 13 8.63 -0.86 -7.01
N LEU A 14 7.52 -0.23 -6.58
CA LEU A 14 6.40 -0.91 -5.94
C LEU A 14 5.77 -1.99 -6.85
N TRP A 15 5.51 -1.67 -8.13
CA TRP A 15 5.02 -2.64 -9.11
C TRP A 15 6.00 -3.80 -9.34
N SER A 16 7.30 -3.50 -9.42
CA SER A 16 8.34 -4.52 -9.57
C SER A 16 8.40 -5.45 -8.36
N GLN A 17 8.15 -4.94 -7.15
CA GLN A 17 8.18 -5.71 -5.91
C GLN A 17 6.95 -6.61 -5.76
N CYS A 18 5.77 -6.14 -6.16
CA CYS A 18 4.54 -6.91 -6.00
C CYS A 18 4.31 -7.96 -7.10
N GLY A 19 5.12 -7.94 -8.18
CA GLY A 19 4.99 -8.89 -9.29
C GLY A 19 3.64 -8.84 -10.03
N GLY A 20 2.87 -7.77 -9.85
CA GLY A 20 1.51 -7.65 -10.39
C GLY A 20 0.41 -8.26 -9.52
N PHE A 21 0.73 -8.73 -8.31
CA PHE A 21 -0.22 -9.35 -7.39
C PHE A 21 -0.38 -8.54 -6.10
N CYS A 22 -1.54 -8.67 -5.46
CA CYS A 22 -1.81 -8.09 -4.16
C CYS A 22 -0.84 -8.68 -3.13
N GLN A 23 -0.09 -7.82 -2.45
CA GLN A 23 0.96 -8.28 -1.52
C GLN A 23 0.41 -8.91 -0.24
N ASN A 24 -0.86 -8.71 0.12
CA ASN A 24 -1.48 -9.49 1.20
C ASN A 24 -1.39 -11.02 0.88
N PRO A 25 -0.66 -11.81 1.69
CA PRO A 25 -0.40 -13.23 1.42
C PRO A 25 -1.67 -14.09 1.37
N SER A 26 -2.74 -13.69 2.07
CA SER A 26 -4.01 -14.41 2.06
C SER A 26 -4.88 -14.06 0.85
N CYS A 27 -4.53 -13.03 0.08
CA CYS A 27 -5.29 -12.56 -1.08
C CYS A 27 -4.65 -13.00 -2.40
N ASN A 28 -3.37 -12.63 -2.62
CA ASN A 28 -2.60 -12.93 -3.83
C ASN A 28 -3.35 -12.72 -5.16
N LYS A 29 -4.29 -11.78 -5.20
CA LYS A 29 -5.11 -11.49 -6.39
C LYS A 29 -4.31 -10.72 -7.41
N TYR A 30 -4.49 -11.02 -8.70
CA TYR A 30 -3.93 -10.22 -9.79
C TYR A 30 -4.47 -8.78 -9.74
N LEU A 31 -3.58 -7.80 -9.92
CA LEU A 31 -3.89 -6.39 -9.73
C LEU A 31 -4.33 -5.67 -11.00
N PHE A 32 -4.53 -6.41 -12.08
CA PHE A 32 -5.18 -5.91 -13.28
C PHE A 32 -6.50 -6.64 -13.51
N SER A 33 -7.47 -5.90 -14.02
CA SER A 33 -8.73 -6.43 -14.54
C SER A 33 -8.75 -6.20 -16.03
N ASP A 34 -8.94 -7.27 -16.78
CA ASP A 34 -9.01 -7.23 -18.24
C ASP A 34 -10.49 -7.35 -18.68
N ILE A 35 -10.95 -6.40 -19.49
CA ILE A 35 -12.30 -6.37 -20.05
C ILE A 35 -12.18 -6.18 -21.56
N GLY A 36 -12.31 -7.29 -22.30
CA GLY A 36 -12.00 -7.30 -23.73
C GLY A 36 -10.51 -7.03 -23.95
N ASP A 37 -10.19 -6.02 -24.78
CA ASP A 37 -8.82 -5.59 -25.07
C ASP A 37 -8.31 -4.48 -24.11
N GLU A 38 -9.14 -4.05 -23.16
CA GLU A 38 -8.78 -3.04 -22.17
C GLU A 38 -8.29 -3.67 -20.87
N SER A 39 -7.25 -3.10 -20.28
CA SER A 39 -6.72 -3.51 -18.98
C SER A 39 -6.70 -2.33 -18.02
N VAL A 40 -7.23 -2.54 -16.81
CA VAL A 40 -7.29 -1.52 -15.77
C VAL A 40 -6.58 -2.03 -14.52
N SER A 41 -5.65 -1.24 -14.01
CA SER A 41 -5.06 -1.48 -12.68
C SER A 41 -6.11 -1.28 -11.59
N ILE A 42 -6.37 -2.33 -10.83
CA ILE A 42 -7.18 -2.30 -9.60
C ILE A 42 -6.31 -2.23 -8.33
N ALA A 43 -5.05 -1.82 -8.49
CA ALA A 43 -4.11 -1.63 -7.41
C ALA A 43 -4.21 -0.26 -6.75
N ASN A 44 -3.94 -0.23 -5.45
CA ASN A 44 -3.60 0.98 -4.70
C ASN A 44 -2.24 0.82 -4.04
N ALA A 45 -1.45 1.90 -4.08
CA ALA A 45 -0.29 2.06 -3.21
C ALA A 45 -0.78 2.55 -1.84
N ALA A 46 -0.86 1.64 -0.88
CA ALA A 46 -1.34 1.92 0.47
C ALA A 46 -0.18 2.38 1.35
N HIS A 47 -0.44 3.38 2.20
CA HIS A 47 0.50 3.78 3.25
C HIS A 47 0.41 2.77 4.41
N ILE A 48 1.54 2.19 4.80
CA ILE A 48 1.64 1.35 5.99
C ILE A 48 1.42 2.23 7.22
N ILE A 49 2.15 3.33 7.32
CA ILE A 49 1.90 4.39 8.31
C ILE A 49 1.22 5.55 7.60
N GLY A 50 -0.02 5.84 8.02
CA GLY A 50 -0.88 6.87 7.45
C GLY A 50 -0.31 8.27 7.59
N ALA A 51 -0.78 9.18 6.73
CA ALA A 51 -0.27 10.55 6.70
C ALA A 51 -0.90 11.45 7.79
N GLY A 52 -0.05 12.18 8.53
CA GLY A 52 -0.48 13.14 9.55
C GLY A 52 -0.99 12.45 10.82
N ASN A 53 -1.48 13.20 11.80
CA ASN A 53 -1.82 12.69 13.15
C ASN A 53 -3.16 11.95 13.25
N THR A 54 -3.79 11.64 12.12
CA THR A 54 -5.16 11.05 12.06
C THR A 54 -5.25 9.92 11.04
N GLY A 55 -4.15 9.61 10.35
CA GLY A 55 -4.11 8.49 9.43
C GLY A 55 -3.93 7.17 10.17
N PRO A 56 -4.22 6.03 9.52
CA PRO A 56 -4.06 4.74 10.17
C PRO A 56 -2.64 4.53 10.70
N ARG A 57 -2.50 4.07 11.95
CA ARG A 57 -1.20 3.81 12.61
C ARG A 57 -0.28 5.04 12.69
N SER A 58 -0.83 6.26 12.65
CA SER A 58 -0.03 7.51 12.67
C SER A 58 0.70 7.77 13.99
N GLU A 59 0.29 7.09 15.06
CA GLU A 59 0.91 7.08 16.39
C GLU A 59 2.15 6.18 16.47
N HIS A 60 2.46 5.41 15.41
CA HIS A 60 3.59 4.50 15.40
C HIS A 60 4.92 5.24 15.55
N ALA A 61 5.88 4.66 16.30
CA ALA A 61 7.15 5.30 16.64
C ALA A 61 8.01 5.73 15.43
N LEU A 62 7.79 5.13 14.25
CA LEU A 62 8.50 5.47 13.02
C LEU A 62 7.85 6.62 12.22
N ALA A 63 6.65 7.09 12.59
CA ALA A 63 5.85 8.01 11.78
C ALA A 63 6.58 9.30 11.39
N ASP A 64 7.40 9.84 12.29
CA ASP A 64 8.16 11.08 12.06
C ASP A 64 9.44 10.89 11.24
N SER A 65 10.01 9.67 11.28
CA SER A 65 11.29 9.36 10.63
C SER A 65 11.14 8.73 9.26
N ILE A 66 10.00 8.11 8.98
CA ILE A 66 9.78 7.36 7.74
C ILE A 66 9.47 8.28 6.57
N GLN A 67 10.04 7.97 5.40
CA GLN A 67 9.69 8.66 4.17
C GLN A 67 8.23 8.32 3.79
N LYS A 68 7.31 9.27 3.97
CA LYS A 68 5.86 9.08 3.75
C LYS A 68 5.52 8.41 2.42
N ASN A 69 6.08 8.92 1.32
CA ASN A 69 5.90 8.37 -0.04
C ASN A 69 7.09 7.48 -0.48
N GLY A 70 7.85 6.92 0.46
CA GLY A 70 8.96 6.00 0.21
C GLY A 70 8.48 4.55 0.09
N THR A 71 9.26 3.72 -0.61
CA THR A 71 8.92 2.29 -0.76
C THR A 71 8.97 1.51 0.55
N SER A 72 9.62 2.03 1.59
CA SER A 72 9.57 1.44 2.93
C SER A 72 8.19 1.61 3.57
N ASN A 73 7.48 2.72 3.30
CA ASN A 73 6.16 3.01 3.86
C ASN A 73 4.98 2.66 2.94
N LEU A 74 5.24 2.25 1.69
CA LEU A 74 4.18 1.97 0.71
C LEU A 74 4.11 0.48 0.36
N ILE A 75 2.91 -0.07 0.24
CA ILE A 75 2.66 -1.46 -0.17
C ILE A 75 1.59 -1.52 -1.28
N MET A 76 1.69 -2.46 -2.22
CA MET A 76 0.72 -2.64 -3.30
C MET A 76 -0.38 -3.63 -2.91
N LEU A 77 -1.62 -3.16 -2.88
CA LEU A 77 -2.79 -3.96 -2.52
C LEU A 77 -3.91 -3.79 -3.55
N CYS A 78 -4.81 -4.77 -3.64
CA CYS A 78 -6.08 -4.57 -4.32
C CYS A 78 -6.96 -3.59 -3.54
N LEU A 79 -8.01 -3.06 -4.18
CA LEU A 79 -8.93 -2.10 -3.56
C LEU A 79 -9.50 -2.61 -2.22
N ASP A 80 -9.88 -3.90 -2.15
CA ASP A 80 -10.48 -4.51 -0.96
C ASP A 80 -9.47 -4.60 0.20
N CYS A 81 -8.27 -5.13 -0.08
CA CYS A 81 -7.22 -5.25 0.94
C CYS A 81 -6.76 -3.89 1.43
N HIS A 82 -6.64 -2.90 0.54
CA HIS A 82 -6.33 -1.53 0.94
C HIS A 82 -7.37 -0.99 1.93
N LYS A 83 -8.66 -1.11 1.61
CA LYS A 83 -9.72 -0.66 2.52
C LYS A 83 -9.69 -1.40 3.86
N MET A 84 -9.49 -2.72 3.86
CA MET A 84 -9.45 -3.50 5.10
C MET A 84 -8.31 -3.09 6.03
N ILE A 85 -7.10 -2.85 5.51
CA ILE A 85 -5.97 -2.49 6.38
C ILE A 85 -6.10 -1.07 6.95
N ASP A 86 -6.79 -0.17 6.26
CA ASP A 86 -7.01 1.20 6.74
C ASP A 86 -8.12 1.27 7.79
N GLU A 87 -9.22 0.54 7.58
CA GLU A 87 -10.39 0.58 8.48
C GLU A 87 -10.23 -0.31 9.72
N LEU A 88 -9.38 -1.34 9.64
CA LEU A 88 -9.14 -2.31 10.72
C LEU A 88 -7.71 -2.21 11.24
N GLU A 89 -7.21 -1.00 11.48
CA GLU A 89 -5.82 -0.75 11.89
C GLU A 89 -5.38 -1.57 13.12
N ASP A 90 -6.28 -1.76 14.10
CA ASP A 90 -6.06 -2.62 15.27
C ASP A 90 -5.76 -4.10 14.93
N LYS A 91 -6.14 -4.56 13.74
CA LYS A 91 -5.91 -5.93 13.24
C LYS A 91 -4.72 -6.04 12.30
N TYR A 92 -4.21 -4.91 11.82
CA TYR A 92 -3.16 -4.83 10.82
C TYR A 92 -2.09 -3.83 11.27
N SER A 93 -1.20 -4.26 12.18
CA SER A 93 -0.10 -3.43 12.65
C SER A 93 0.93 -3.12 11.55
N VAL A 94 1.81 -2.15 11.80
CA VAL A 94 2.91 -1.79 10.90
C VAL A 94 3.81 -2.98 10.61
N GLU A 95 4.15 -3.76 11.64
CA GLU A 95 5.01 -4.95 11.54
C GLU A 95 4.37 -5.99 10.65
N LYS A 96 3.10 -6.31 10.92
CA LYS A 96 2.36 -7.32 10.17
C LYS A 96 2.25 -6.99 8.68
N ILE A 97 2.01 -5.73 8.33
CA ILE A 97 1.94 -5.31 6.91
C ILE A 97 3.35 -5.28 6.30
N SER A 98 4.37 -4.94 7.09
CA SER A 98 5.75 -4.90 6.61
C SER A 98 6.28 -6.28 6.23
N GLU A 99 5.83 -7.34 6.91
CA GLU A 99 6.13 -8.74 6.57
C GLU A 99 5.59 -9.17 5.20
N TRP A 100 4.58 -8.47 4.66
CA TRP A 100 4.00 -8.79 3.34
C TRP A 100 4.86 -8.32 2.16
N LYS A 101 5.97 -7.63 2.43
CA LYS A 101 6.87 -7.11 1.41
C LYS A 101 7.99 -8.07 1.02
N GLU A 102 8.09 -9.21 1.70
CA GLU A 102 9.08 -10.25 1.38
C GLU A 102 8.75 -11.04 0.11
#